data_AF-A0AAP5IAW0-F1
#
_entry.id   AF-A0AAP5IAW0-F1
#
_cell.length_a   1.000
_cell.length_b   1.000
_cell.length_c   1.000
_cell.angle_alpha   90.00
_cell.angle_beta   90.00
_cell.angle_gamma   90.00
#
_symmetry.space_group_name_H-M   'P 1'
#
loop_
_entity.id
_entity.type
_entity.pdbx_description
1 polymer ?
#
loop_
_entity_poly.entity_id
_entity_poly.type
_entity_poly.pdbx_seq_one_letter_code
_entity_poly.pdbx_strand_id
1 'polypeptide(L)' 'MQESVIYQDILHKGRQQEALSLCILLLNERFGKIDSSIIERVQILNREQLEALCKEILKISAIADLVTWLDQQSSN' A
#
# COMPACT_ATOMS: atom_id res chain seq x y z
N MET A 1 -8.62 23.96 25.71
CA MET A 1 -9.11 23.06 24.64
C MET A 1 -7.90 22.54 23.87
N GLN A 2 -7.19 21.57 24.43
CA GLN A 2 -6.21 20.78 23.67
C GLN A 2 -6.98 19.58 23.14
N GLU A 3 -7.76 19.78 22.08
CA GLU A 3 -8.37 18.68 21.33
C GLU A 3 -7.26 17.97 20.54
N SER A 4 -6.48 17.23 21.31
CA SER A 4 -5.78 15.98 21.02
C SER A 4 -5.22 15.82 19.60
N VAL A 5 -4.01 16.35 19.40
CA VAL A 5 -3.08 15.94 18.31
C VAL A 5 -2.93 14.41 18.26
N ILE A 6 -3.02 13.75 19.43
CA ILE A 6 -2.95 12.30 19.57
C ILE A 6 -4.14 11.60 18.90
N TYR A 7 -5.35 12.19 18.94
CA TYR A 7 -6.52 11.59 18.28
C TYR A 7 -6.43 11.64 16.76
N GLN A 8 -5.92 12.75 16.21
CA GLN A 8 -5.65 12.88 14.78
C GLN A 8 -4.57 11.89 14.32
N ASP A 9 -3.54 11.66 15.14
CA ASP A 9 -2.48 10.69 14.85
C ASP A 9 -3.00 9.24 14.82
N ILE A 10 -3.88 8.86 15.75
CA ILE A 10 -4.52 7.54 15.78
C ILE A 10 -5.39 7.32 14.54
N LEU A 11 -6.20 8.30 14.15
CA LEU A 11 -7.05 8.20 12.96
C LEU A 11 -6.22 8.11 11.67
N HIS A 12 -5.14 8.88 11.56
CA HIS A 12 -4.25 8.82 10.41
C HIS A 12 -3.55 7.46 10.29
N LYS A 13 -3.07 6.90 11.41
CA LYS A 13 -2.46 5.57 11.45
C LYS A 13 -3.46 4.47 11.08
N GLY A 14 -4.69 4.55 11.61
CA GLY A 14 -5.76 3.60 11.27
C GLY A 14 -6.06 3.57 9.78
N ARG A 15 -6.18 4.74 9.14
CA ARG A 15 -6.42 4.84 7.69
C ARG A 15 -5.27 4.27 6.87
N GLN A 16 -4.02 4.50 7.27
CA GLN A 16 -2.86 3.92 6.58
C GLN A 16 -2.84 2.39 6.69
N GLN A 17 -3.11 1.85 7.88
CA GLN A 17 -3.18 0.39 8.09
C GLN A 17 -4.30 -0.27 7.28
N GLU A 18 -5.46 0.38 7.18
CA GLU A 18 -6.57 -0.10 6.37
C GLU A 18 -6.21 -0.11 4.88
N ALA A 19 -5.61 0.98 4.37
CA ALA A 19 -5.16 1.07 2.98
C ALA A 19 -4.13 -0.02 2.65
N LEU A 20 -3.17 -0.26 3.55
CA LEU A 20 -2.16 -1.30 3.42
C LEU A 20 -2.77 -2.72 3.40
N SER A 21 -3.70 -2.98 4.31
CA SER A 21 -4.41 -4.27 4.36
C SER A 21 -5.20 -4.52 3.09
N LEU A 22 -5.87 -3.48 2.56
CA LEU A 22 -6.60 -3.55 1.31
C LEU A 22 -5.66 -3.80 0.12
N CYS A 23 -4.52 -3.11 0.04
CA CYS A 23 -3.51 -3.37 -1.00
C CYS A 23 -3.07 -4.84 -0.97
N ILE A 24 -2.68 -5.36 0.20
CA ILE A 24 -2.22 -6.75 0.34
C ILE A 24 -3.32 -7.74 -0.06
N LEU A 25 -4.58 -7.48 0.32
CA LEU A 25 -5.71 -8.32 -0.06
C LEU A 25 -5.91 -8.35 -1.57
N LEU A 26 -5.96 -7.18 -2.23
CA LEU A 26 -6.13 -7.09 -3.68
C LEU A 26 -4.97 -7.74 -4.44
N LEU A 27 -3.76 -7.57 -3.94
CA LEU A 27 -2.59 -8.19 -4.53
C LEU A 27 -2.69 -9.72 -4.43
N ASN A 28 -3.14 -10.26 -3.28
CA ASN A 28 -3.30 -11.71 -3.10
C ASN A 28 -4.43 -12.27 -3.97
N GLU A 29 -5.53 -11.54 -4.12
CA GLU A 29 -6.64 -11.94 -4.99
C GLU A 29 -6.21 -11.97 -6.47
N ARG A 30 -5.39 -11.00 -6.89
CA ARG A 30 -4.99 -10.86 -8.30
C ARG A 30 -3.86 -11.79 -8.70
N PHE A 31 -2.87 -11.97 -7.83
CA PHE A 31 -1.64 -12.71 -8.14
C PHE A 31 -1.50 -14.03 -7.37
N GLY A 32 -2.46 -14.34 -6.48
CA GLY A 32 -2.37 -15.50 -5.59
C GLY A 32 -1.37 -15.26 -4.45
N LYS A 33 -0.68 -16.32 -4.01
CA LYS A 33 0.35 -16.19 -2.98
C LYS A 33 1.52 -15.34 -3.48
N ILE A 34 1.67 -14.18 -2.88
CA ILE A 34 2.74 -13.25 -3.20
C ILE A 34 3.92 -13.47 -2.27
N ASP A 35 5.10 -13.24 -2.80
CA ASP A 35 6.34 -13.30 -2.04
C ASP A 35 6.36 -12.26 -0.90
N SER A 36 6.94 -12.64 0.25
CA SER A 36 7.04 -11.75 1.41
C SER A 36 7.83 -10.49 1.07
N SER A 37 8.78 -10.58 0.15
CA SER A 37 9.59 -9.44 -0.31
C SER A 37 8.71 -8.32 -0.90
N ILE A 38 7.63 -8.68 -1.61
CA ILE A 38 6.70 -7.69 -2.18
C ILE A 38 5.85 -7.07 -1.08
N ILE A 39 5.41 -7.88 -0.11
CA ILE A 39 4.62 -7.40 1.03
C ILE A 39 5.43 -6.38 1.84
N GLU A 40 6.71 -6.66 2.12
CA GLU A 40 7.60 -5.73 2.83
C GLU A 40 7.77 -4.41 2.07
N ARG A 41 7.88 -4.45 0.74
CA ARG A 41 7.93 -3.23 -0.10
C ARG A 41 6.63 -2.43 -0.06
N VAL A 42 5.48 -3.09 0.04
CA VAL A 42 4.17 -2.41 0.17
C VAL A 42 4.01 -1.82 1.57
N GLN A 43 4.58 -2.44 2.60
CA GLN A 43 4.47 -1.95 3.99
C GLN A 43 5.19 -0.62 4.24
N ILE A 44 6.25 -0.34 3.49
CA ILE A 44 7.02 0.91 3.60
C ILE A 44 6.40 2.07 2.81
N LEU A 45 5.34 1.81 2.03
CA LEU A 45 4.67 2.85 1.24
C LEU A 45 3.90 3.82 2.13
N ASN A 46 3.92 5.10 1.74
CA ASN A 46 3.08 6.10 2.37
C ASN A 46 1.61 5.93 1.91
N ARG A 47 0.69 6.62 2.59
CA ARG A 47 -0.75 6.53 2.29
C ARG A 47 -1.07 6.84 0.83
N GLU A 48 -0.47 7.87 0.26
CA GLU A 48 -0.75 8.31 -1.12
C GLU A 48 -0.30 7.26 -2.14
N GLN A 49 0.85 6.63 -1.90
CA GLN A 49 1.37 5.52 -2.68
C GLN A 49 0.47 4.29 -2.56
N LEU A 50 -0.03 3.96 -1.37
CA LEU A 50 -0.99 2.86 -1.18
C LEU A 50 -2.30 3.12 -1.95
N GLU A 51 -2.84 4.33 -1.89
CA GLU A 51 -4.04 4.70 -2.65
C GLU A 51 -3.80 4.67 -4.17
N ALA A 52 -2.61 5.07 -4.62
CA ALA A 52 -2.21 4.96 -6.02
C ALA A 52 -2.06 3.50 -6.46
N LEU A 53 -1.45 2.65 -5.62
CA LEU A 53 -1.34 1.21 -5.84
C LEU A 53 -2.72 0.58 -6.02
N CYS A 54 -3.69 0.90 -5.15
CA CYS A 54 -5.07 0.41 -5.27
C CYS A 54 -5.76 0.78 -6.60
N LYS A 55 -5.37 1.88 -7.25
CA LYS A 55 -5.92 2.27 -8.57
C LYS A 55 -5.18 1.57 -9.70
N GLU A 56 -3.86 1.51 -9.62
CA GLU A 56 -3.01 0.93 -10.66
C GLU A 56 -3.05 -0.61 -10.65
N ILE A 57 -3.35 -1.24 -9.50
CA ILE A 57 -3.48 -2.69 -9.39
C ILE A 57 -4.53 -3.26 -10.36
N LEU A 58 -5.56 -2.49 -10.70
CA LEU A 58 -6.56 -2.91 -11.68
C LEU A 58 -5.97 -2.99 -13.10
N LYS A 59 -4.92 -2.20 -13.39
CA LYS A 59 -4.25 -2.11 -14.70
C LYS A 59 -3.03 -3.03 -14.83
N ILE A 60 -2.33 -3.29 -13.73
CA ILE A 60 -1.11 -4.12 -13.66
C ILE A 60 -1.46 -5.55 -14.05
N SER A 61 -0.98 -6.07 -15.19
CA SER A 61 -1.38 -7.41 -15.67
C SER A 61 -0.49 -8.54 -15.12
N ALA A 62 0.77 -8.26 -14.81
CA ALA A 62 1.72 -9.25 -14.29
C ALA A 62 2.45 -8.78 -13.02
N ILE A 63 3.02 -9.73 -12.28
CA ILE A 63 3.85 -9.45 -11.10
C ILE A 63 5.08 -8.61 -11.47
N ALA A 64 5.62 -8.78 -12.69
CA ALA A 64 6.74 -7.95 -13.18
C ALA A 64 6.37 -6.46 -13.29
N ASP A 65 5.14 -6.15 -13.72
CA ASP A 65 4.63 -4.77 -13.78
C ASP A 65 4.49 -4.18 -12.36
N LEU A 66 4.04 -5.00 -11.40
CA LEU A 66 3.93 -4.61 -10.00
C LEU A 66 5.30 -4.27 -9.40
N VAL A 67 6.29 -5.12 -9.64
CA VAL A 67 7.66 -4.90 -9.16
C VAL A 67 8.22 -3.61 -9.77
N THR A 68 8.03 -3.41 -11.08
CA THR A 68 8.45 -2.18 -11.77
C THR A 68 7.80 -0.95 -11.16
N TRP A 69 6.50 -1.01 -10.86
CA TRP A 69 5.79 0.08 -10.21
C TRP A 69 6.33 0.37 -8.80
N LEU A 70 6.60 -0.67 -8.00
CA LEU A 70 7.19 -0.53 -6.67
C LEU A 70 8.59 0.10 -6.72
N ASP A 71 9.42 -0.27 -7.70
CA ASP A 71 10.75 0.32 -7.92
C ASP A 71 10.69 1.82 -8.24
N GLN A 72 9.68 2.24 -9.02
CA GLN A 72 9.43 3.65 -9.31
C GLN A 72 9.01 4.46 -8.07
N GLN A 73 8.31 3.83 -7.12
CA GLN A 73 7.92 4.49 -5.87
C GLN A 73 9.07 4.59 -4.86
N SER A 74 10.03 3.66 -4.88
CA SER A 74 11.23 3.74 -4.02
C SER A 74 12.33 4.68 -4.54
N SER A 75 12.25 5.10 -5.80
CA SER A 75 13.24 6.01 -6.42
C SER A 75 12.82 7.49 -6.39
N ASN A 76 11.73 7.83 -5.68
CA ASN A 76 11.28 9.21 -5.42
C ASN A 76 11.44 9.57 -3.95
#